data_AF-A0A5K0VIT6-F1
#
_entry.id   AF-A0A5K0VIT6-F1
#
_cell.length_a   1.000
_cell.length_b   1.000
_cell.length_c   1.000
_cell.angle_alpha   90.00
_cell.angle_beta   90.00
_cell.angle_gamma   90.00
#
_symmetry.space_group_name_H-M   'P 1'
#
loop_
_entity.id
_entity.type
_entity.pdbx_description
1 polymer ?
#
loop_
_entity_poly.entity_id
_entity_poly.type
_entity_poly.pdbx_seq_one_letter_code
_entity_poly.pdbx_strand_id
1 'polypeptide(L)'
;MGAWKWLVLSICVGVMMVELGTAKSSKSKICDKDWECKGSVYCCNDTISDFFQVYQFENLFAKRNAPTAHAVGFWDYQAFILASTDFQPLGFGTTGGKQMQMREVAAFLGHVGSKTS
;
A
#
# COMPACT_ATOMS: atom_id res chain seq x y z
N MET A 1 20.70 61.12 18.75
CA MET A 1 19.84 59.93 19.06
C MET A 1 19.22 59.32 17.79
N GLY A 2 19.95 59.24 16.67
CA GLY A 2 19.39 58.79 15.39
C GLY A 2 19.89 57.40 14.96
N ALA A 3 21.21 57.21 14.91
CA ALA A 3 21.83 56.04 14.31
C ALA A 3 21.50 54.71 15.01
N TRP A 4 21.37 54.71 16.35
CA TRP A 4 21.04 53.51 17.13
C TRP A 4 19.64 52.95 16.80
N LYS A 5 18.67 53.83 16.52
CA LYS A 5 17.31 53.42 16.14
C LYS A 5 17.30 52.69 14.79
N TRP A 6 18.08 53.17 13.83
CA TRP A 6 18.20 52.55 12.50
C TRP A 6 18.99 51.24 12.52
N LEU A 7 19.98 51.15 13.41
CA LEU A 7 20.81 49.95 13.58
C LEU A 7 20.01 48.82 14.26
N VAL A 8 19.21 49.14 15.28
CA VAL A 8 18.29 48.17 15.91
C VAL A 8 17.20 47.73 14.94
N LEU A 9 16.64 48.64 14.14
CA LEU A 9 15.63 48.27 13.13
C LEU A 9 16.19 47.31 12.06
N SER A 10 17.43 47.55 11.60
CA SER A 10 18.07 46.70 10.58
C SER A 10 18.39 45.31 11.11
N ILE A 11 18.78 45.21 12.39
CA ILE A 11 19.02 43.91 13.05
C ILE A 11 17.69 43.15 13.23
N CYS A 12 16.60 43.81 13.64
CA CYS A 12 15.30 43.16 13.80
C CYS A 12 14.71 42.65 12.49
N VAL A 13 14.90 43.37 11.37
CA VAL A 13 14.46 42.91 10.03
C VAL A 13 15.32 41.75 9.54
N GLY A 14 16.63 41.78 9.80
CA GLY A 14 17.53 40.67 9.44
C GLY A 14 17.24 39.37 10.19
N VAL A 15 16.82 39.45 11.45
CA VAL A 15 16.47 38.26 12.27
C VAL A 15 15.13 37.64 11.87
N MET A 16 14.15 38.43 11.39
CA MET A 16 12.84 37.92 10.98
C MET A 16 12.87 37.16 9.63
N MET A 17 13.91 37.30 8.83
CA MET A 17 14.05 36.63 7.52
C MET A 17 14.62 35.20 7.61
N VAL A 18 15.10 34.75 8.78
CA VAL A 18 15.77 33.44 8.95
C VAL A 18 14.78 32.28 9.18
N GLU A 19 13.51 32.56 9.47
CA GLU A 19 12.52 31.54 9.87
C GLU A 19 11.55 31.11 8.74
N LEU A 20 11.87 31.37 7.47
CA LEU A 20 11.21 30.68 6.34
C LEU A 20 11.98 29.41 5.99
N GLY A 21 12.06 28.52 6.97
CA GLY A 21 12.45 27.13 6.74
C GLY A 21 11.53 26.55 5.66
N THR A 22 12.11 26.22 4.52
CA THR A 22 11.40 25.66 3.37
C THR A 22 10.68 24.39 3.81
N ALA A 23 9.36 24.44 3.91
CA ALA A 23 8.52 23.25 4.05
C ALA A 23 8.73 22.38 2.80
N LYS A 24 9.65 21.41 2.89
CA LYS A 24 9.93 20.44 1.83
C LYS A 24 8.74 19.50 1.73
N SER A 25 7.75 19.86 0.91
CA SER A 25 6.66 18.95 0.53
C SER A 25 7.29 17.69 -0.04
N SER A 26 7.30 16.61 0.75
CA SER A 26 7.74 15.30 0.28
C SER A 26 6.65 14.82 -0.69
N LYS A 27 6.89 14.97 -1.99
CA LYS A 27 6.01 14.37 -3.00
C LYS A 27 5.97 12.87 -2.75
N SER A 28 4.78 12.28 -2.63
CA SER A 28 4.70 10.82 -2.49
C SER A 28 5.29 10.17 -3.74
N LYS A 29 6.13 9.17 -3.53
CA LYS A 29 6.72 8.41 -4.63
C LYS A 29 5.60 7.59 -5.28
N ILE A 30 5.44 7.73 -6.58
CA ILE A 30 4.54 6.91 -7.39
C ILE A 30 5.39 5.80 -8.03
N CYS A 31 4.90 4.56 -7.98
CA CYS A 31 5.59 3.40 -8.52
C CYS A 31 4.67 2.58 -9.44
N ASP A 32 5.29 1.76 -10.28
CA ASP A 32 4.65 0.76 -11.12
C ASP A 32 5.27 -0.61 -10.85
N LYS A 33 4.44 -1.65 -10.88
CA LYS A 33 4.76 -3.07 -10.75
C LYS A 33 4.02 -3.83 -11.85
N ASP A 34 4.69 -3.95 -12.99
CA ASP A 34 4.22 -4.65 -14.19
C ASP A 34 2.75 -4.36 -14.52
N TRP A 35 1.94 -5.41 -14.68
CA TRP A 35 0.52 -5.32 -14.99
C TRP A 35 -0.37 -5.30 -13.74
N GLU A 36 0.17 -5.67 -12.58
CA GLU A 36 -0.61 -5.90 -11.37
C GLU A 36 -0.87 -4.64 -10.53
N CYS A 37 0.02 -3.64 -10.62
CA CYS A 37 -0.13 -2.41 -9.85
C CYS A 37 0.53 -1.24 -10.60
N LYS A 38 -0.24 -0.24 -11.02
CA LYS A 38 0.27 0.91 -11.80
C LYS A 38 -0.10 2.25 -11.18
N GLY A 39 0.79 3.22 -11.29
CA GLY A 39 0.53 4.63 -11.08
C GLY A 39 0.12 5.00 -9.65
N SER A 40 0.56 4.25 -8.64
CA SER A 40 0.15 4.50 -7.25
C SER A 40 1.31 4.52 -6.25
N VAL A 41 1.09 5.26 -5.16
CA VAL A 41 1.95 5.28 -3.97
C VAL A 41 2.01 3.91 -3.27
N TYR A 42 0.96 3.10 -3.41
CA TYR A 42 0.90 1.78 -2.80
C TYR A 42 1.69 0.72 -3.58
N CYS A 43 1.93 0.93 -4.88
CA CYS A 43 2.68 -0.01 -5.73
C CYS A 43 4.19 -0.02 -5.47
N CYS A 44 4.70 0.75 -4.51
CA CYS A 44 6.12 0.82 -4.20
C CYS A 44 6.64 -0.37 -3.37
N ASN A 45 5.75 -1.17 -2.78
CA ASN A 45 6.08 -2.40 -2.05
C ASN A 45 5.89 -3.64 -2.94
N ASP A 46 5.92 -4.83 -2.34
CA ASP A 46 5.59 -6.10 -3.00
C ASP A 46 4.10 -6.14 -3.42
N THR A 47 3.79 -6.80 -4.54
CA THR A 47 2.40 -7.14 -4.92
C THR A 47 1.93 -8.41 -4.22
N ILE A 48 0.66 -8.78 -4.34
CA ILE A 48 0.16 -10.01 -3.73
C ILE A 48 0.85 -11.25 -4.34
N SER A 49 1.11 -11.27 -5.64
CA SER A 49 1.78 -12.40 -6.29
C SER A 49 3.26 -12.55 -5.89
N ASP A 50 3.92 -11.47 -5.46
CA ASP A 50 5.30 -11.48 -4.96
C ASP A 50 5.44 -12.32 -3.67
N PHE A 51 4.42 -12.35 -2.80
CA PHE A 51 4.49 -13.03 -1.49
C PHE A 51 3.45 -14.13 -1.25
N PHE A 52 2.40 -14.21 -2.07
CA PHE A 52 1.33 -15.20 -1.96
C PHE A 52 1.22 -15.97 -3.29
N GLN A 53 1.89 -17.11 -3.34
CA GLN A 53 2.00 -17.95 -4.52
C GLN A 53 0.89 -18.99 -4.61
N VAL A 54 0.70 -19.55 -5.82
CA VAL A 54 -0.30 -20.57 -6.14
C VAL A 54 -0.32 -21.71 -5.11
N TYR A 55 0.84 -22.25 -4.74
CA TYR A 55 0.90 -23.39 -3.81
C TYR A 55 0.36 -23.04 -2.41
N GLN A 56 0.51 -21.78 -1.97
CA GLN A 56 -0.03 -21.33 -0.68
C GLN A 56 -1.55 -21.22 -0.74
N PHE A 57 -2.09 -20.75 -1.87
CA PHE A 57 -3.53 -20.71 -2.12
C PHE A 57 -4.13 -22.13 -2.14
N GLU A 58 -3.50 -23.05 -2.87
CA GLU A 58 -3.95 -24.45 -2.93
C GLU A 58 -3.89 -25.13 -1.56
N ASN A 59 -2.85 -24.87 -0.77
CA ASN A 59 -2.73 -25.41 0.58
C ASN A 59 -3.76 -24.80 1.54
N LEU A 60 -4.01 -23.48 1.45
CA LEU A 60 -4.98 -22.79 2.30
C LEU A 60 -6.41 -23.25 2.01
N PHE A 61 -6.73 -23.53 0.75
CA PHE A 61 -8.06 -23.92 0.29
C PHE A 61 -8.11 -25.33 -0.31
N ALA A 62 -7.43 -26.28 0.34
CA ALA A 62 -7.24 -27.64 -0.16
C ALA A 62 -8.54 -28.44 -0.40
N LYS A 63 -9.64 -28.06 0.27
CA LYS A 63 -10.94 -28.75 0.17
C LYS A 63 -11.99 -28.00 -0.66
N ARG A 64 -11.68 -26.83 -1.22
CA ARG A 64 -12.67 -26.02 -1.98
C ARG A 64 -13.22 -26.73 -3.22
N ASN A 65 -12.44 -27.67 -3.76
CA ASN A 65 -12.77 -28.46 -4.95
C ASN A 65 -13.13 -29.92 -4.62
N ALA A 66 -13.36 -30.25 -3.34
CA ALA A 66 -13.86 -31.58 -2.99
C ALA A 66 -15.26 -31.80 -3.58
N PRO A 67 -15.66 -33.05 -3.91
CA PRO A 67 -16.98 -33.32 -4.49
C PRO A 67 -18.17 -32.86 -3.64
N THR A 68 -17.95 -32.69 -2.34
CA THR A 68 -18.96 -32.18 -1.38
C THR A 68 -19.07 -30.66 -1.36
N ALA A 69 -18.18 -29.94 -2.03
CA ALA A 69 -18.19 -28.49 -2.06
C ALA A 69 -19.22 -27.96 -3.07
N HIS A 70 -19.83 -26.82 -2.76
CA HIS A 70 -20.86 -26.22 -3.60
C HIS A 70 -20.30 -25.46 -4.82
N ALA A 71 -19.00 -25.12 -4.81
CA ALA A 71 -18.37 -24.24 -5.78
C ALA A 71 -17.09 -24.87 -6.38
N VAL A 72 -17.16 -26.15 -6.75
CA VAL A 72 -16.04 -26.89 -7.33
C VAL A 72 -15.55 -26.20 -8.61
N GLY A 73 -14.27 -25.87 -8.65
CA GLY A 73 -13.60 -25.22 -9.79
C GLY A 73 -13.90 -23.72 -9.94
N PHE A 74 -14.71 -23.13 -9.05
CA PHE A 74 -15.07 -21.72 -9.15
C PHE A 74 -13.97 -20.79 -8.64
N TRP A 75 -13.36 -21.13 -7.50
CA TRP A 75 -12.33 -20.31 -6.87
C TRP A 75 -10.95 -20.70 -7.41
N ASP A 76 -10.35 -19.82 -8.20
CA ASP A 76 -9.05 -20.01 -8.82
C ASP A 76 -8.04 -18.92 -8.40
N TYR A 77 -6.77 -19.30 -8.29
CA TYR A 77 -5.72 -18.36 -7.88
C TYR A 77 -5.51 -17.24 -8.90
N GLN A 78 -5.52 -17.55 -10.20
CA GLN A 78 -5.34 -16.55 -11.24
C GLN A 78 -6.51 -15.56 -11.24
N ALA A 79 -7.74 -16.06 -11.02
CA ALA A 79 -8.91 -15.21 -10.85
C ALA A 79 -8.77 -14.26 -9.64
N PHE A 80 -8.23 -14.73 -8.52
CA PHE A 80 -7.96 -13.90 -7.36
C PHE A 80 -6.94 -12.78 -7.65
N ILE A 81 -5.81 -13.10 -8.29
CA ILE A 81 -4.78 -12.10 -8.63
C ILE A 81 -5.31 -11.10 -9.67
N LEU A 82 -6.04 -11.56 -10.68
CA LEU A 82 -6.66 -10.67 -11.67
C LEU A 82 -7.67 -9.72 -11.01
N ALA A 83 -8.49 -10.21 -10.09
CA ALA A 83 -9.41 -9.36 -9.36
C ALA A 83 -8.70 -8.36 -8.43
N SER A 84 -7.54 -8.73 -7.87
CA SER A 84 -6.80 -7.85 -6.97
C SER A 84 -6.11 -6.68 -7.68
N THR A 85 -5.84 -6.77 -8.99
CA THR A 85 -5.12 -5.69 -9.71
C THR A 85 -5.86 -4.36 -9.69
N ASP A 86 -7.18 -4.37 -9.60
CA ASP A 86 -7.99 -3.15 -9.52
C ASP A 86 -7.84 -2.45 -8.16
N PHE A 87 -7.46 -3.20 -7.12
CA PHE A 87 -7.42 -2.74 -5.72
C PHE A 87 -6.01 -2.66 -5.14
N GLN A 88 -5.01 -3.32 -5.74
CA GLN A 88 -3.60 -3.19 -5.34
C GLN A 88 -3.09 -1.74 -5.45
N PRO A 89 -3.42 -0.96 -6.51
CA PRO A 89 -3.12 0.48 -6.56
C PRO A 89 -3.89 1.31 -5.54
N LEU A 90 -4.88 0.73 -4.85
CA LEU A 90 -5.65 1.38 -3.80
C LEU A 90 -5.21 0.96 -2.39
N GLY A 91 -4.25 0.04 -2.28
CA GLY A 91 -3.64 -0.37 -1.02
C GLY A 91 -3.89 -1.83 -0.62
N PHE A 92 -4.75 -2.56 -1.32
CA PHE A 92 -5.08 -3.96 -0.98
C PHE A 92 -3.86 -4.86 -1.15
N GLY A 93 -3.36 -5.41 -0.05
CA GLY A 93 -2.18 -6.29 -0.07
C GLY A 93 -0.89 -5.60 -0.45
N THR A 94 -0.87 -4.26 -0.52
CA THR A 94 0.29 -3.44 -0.91
C THR A 94 0.73 -2.46 0.18
N THR A 95 0.01 -2.40 1.30
CA THR A 95 0.22 -1.43 2.38
C THR A 95 1.06 -1.98 3.55
N GLY A 96 1.90 -1.14 4.15
CA GLY A 96 2.56 -1.43 5.44
C GLY A 96 3.75 -2.41 5.39
N GLY A 97 4.24 -2.73 4.19
CA GLY A 97 5.36 -3.66 3.98
C GLY A 97 4.97 -5.13 4.16
N LYS A 98 5.89 -6.03 3.78
CA LYS A 98 5.62 -7.47 3.59
C LYS A 98 4.81 -8.14 4.68
N GLN A 99 5.18 -7.96 5.94
CA GLN A 99 4.47 -8.60 7.06
C GLN A 99 3.04 -8.08 7.24
N MET A 100 2.78 -6.80 6.98
CA MET A 100 1.44 -6.23 7.05
C MET A 100 0.59 -6.66 5.86
N GLN A 101 1.18 -6.68 4.66
CA GLN A 101 0.54 -7.17 3.44
C GLN A 101 0.08 -8.63 3.59
N MET A 102 0.95 -9.50 4.12
CA MET A 102 0.60 -10.90 4.41
C MET A 102 -0.54 -11.01 5.42
N ARG A 103 -0.55 -10.17 6.46
CA ARG A 103 -1.64 -10.16 7.46
C ARG A 103 -2.96 -9.70 6.87
N GLU A 104 -2.94 -8.67 6.02
CA GLU A 104 -4.13 -8.16 5.34
C GLU A 104 -4.75 -9.23 4.45
N VAL A 105 -3.95 -9.85 3.58
CA VAL A 105 -4.42 -10.93 2.69
C VAL A 105 -4.92 -12.12 3.49
N ALA A 106 -4.21 -12.53 4.55
CA ALA A 106 -4.67 -13.62 5.43
C ALA A 106 -5.99 -13.29 6.14
N ALA A 107 -6.16 -12.06 6.62
CA ALA A 107 -7.40 -11.62 7.27
C ALA A 107 -8.57 -11.58 6.29
N PHE A 108 -8.35 -11.05 5.08
CA PHE A 108 -9.34 -11.04 4.01
C PHE A 108 -9.78 -12.46 3.63
N LEU A 109 -8.82 -13.34 3.33
CA LEU A 109 -9.09 -14.72 2.91
C LEU A 109 -9.73 -15.54 4.04
N GLY A 110 -9.32 -15.33 5.30
CA GLY A 110 -9.95 -15.96 6.46
C GLY A 110 -11.40 -15.51 6.65
N HIS A 111 -11.67 -14.21 6.47
CA HIS A 111 -13.03 -13.69 6.56
C HIS A 111 -13.92 -14.26 5.45
N VAL A 112 -13.49 -14.18 4.19
CA VAL A 112 -14.24 -14.71 3.04
C VAL A 112 -14.45 -16.22 3.17
N GLY A 113 -13.40 -16.97 3.54
CA GLY A 113 -13.47 -18.41 3.76
C GLY A 113 -14.50 -18.80 4.82
N SER A 114 -14.64 -18.01 5.90
CA SER A 114 -15.66 -18.27 6.93
C SER A 114 -17.11 -18.09 6.43
N LYS A 115 -17.31 -17.34 5.35
CA LYS A 115 -18.63 -17.11 4.74
C LYS A 115 -18.99 -18.15 3.67
N THR A 116 -18.02 -18.95 3.24
CA THR A 116 -18.16 -19.93 2.16
C THR A 116 -17.80 -21.36 2.58
N SER A 117 -17.58 -21.58 3.88
CA SER A 117 -17.27 -22.88 4.48
C SER A 117 -18.51 -23.72 4.77
#